data_AF-A0AAU6Q0T0-F1
#
_entry.id   AF-A0AAU6Q0T0-F1
#
_cell.length_a   1.000
_cell.length_b   1.000
_cell.length_c   1.000
_cell.angle_alpha   90.00
_cell.angle_beta   90.00
_cell.angle_gamma   90.00
#
_symmetry.space_group_name_H-M   'P 1'
#
loop_
_entity.id
_entity.type
_entity.pdbx_description
1 polymer ?
#
loop_
_entity_poly.entity_id
_entity_poly.type
_entity_poly.pdbx_seq_one_letter_code
_entity_poly.pdbx_strand_id
1 'polypeptide(L)'
;MSPHLQDVTSGWRDRAQQVRGGWHDRAEQRLEDLIEQRRRERGEQLPPEVGAALDVRRQEREKRARELRWRAEVLAEAQTAEERRVLQRVLGAPAEAGPAATNVAPRYTALLDTLAPGGEPEREMAVHRAIWSLAERRVLAVSPHGEVRVTFVSSGPEPLD
;
A
#
# COMPACT_ATOMS: atom_id res chain seq x y z
N MET A 1 -9.87 -4.04 33.32
CA MET A 1 -9.88 -4.61 31.95
C MET A 1 -8.88 -3.82 31.12
N SER A 2 -7.77 -4.43 30.75
CA SER A 2 -6.60 -3.72 30.20
C SER A 2 -6.67 -3.64 28.65
N PRO A 3 -6.81 -2.43 28.06
CA PRO A 3 -6.99 -2.24 26.61
C PRO A 3 -5.71 -2.46 25.77
N HIS A 4 -4.54 -2.47 26.40
CA HIS A 4 -3.25 -2.56 25.69
C HIS A 4 -2.89 -3.96 25.16
N LEU A 5 -3.61 -5.01 25.56
CA LEU A 5 -3.36 -6.39 25.09
C LEU A 5 -4.09 -6.71 23.77
N GLN A 6 -5.08 -5.91 23.36
CA GLN A 6 -5.82 -6.16 22.13
C GLN A 6 -5.03 -5.72 20.88
N ASP A 7 -4.28 -4.63 20.98
CA ASP A 7 -3.51 -4.02 19.87
C ASP A 7 -2.29 -4.85 19.41
N VAL A 8 -1.70 -5.65 20.29
CA VAL A 8 -0.54 -6.50 19.93
C VAL A 8 -1.01 -7.76 19.17
N THR A 9 -2.22 -8.24 19.45
CA THR A 9 -2.77 -9.46 18.85
C THR A 9 -3.37 -9.24 17.47
N SER A 10 -3.83 -8.02 17.15
CA SER A 10 -4.28 -7.63 15.81
C SER A 10 -3.10 -7.58 14.83
N GLY A 11 -2.01 -6.90 15.20
CA GLY A 11 -0.82 -6.78 14.35
C GLY A 11 -0.11 -8.12 14.02
N TRP A 12 -0.24 -9.13 14.89
CA TRP A 12 0.25 -10.49 14.61
C TRP A 12 -0.67 -11.27 13.66
N ARG A 13 -1.98 -11.04 13.74
CA ARG A 13 -2.95 -11.69 12.86
C ARG A 13 -2.83 -11.18 11.43
N ASP A 14 -2.63 -9.88 11.26
CA ASP A 14 -2.40 -9.24 9.96
C ASP A 14 -1.09 -9.72 9.30
N ARG A 15 0.00 -9.84 10.07
CA ARG A 15 1.25 -10.45 9.57
C ARG A 15 1.08 -11.91 9.17
N ALA A 16 0.34 -12.70 9.94
CA ALA A 16 0.09 -14.11 9.64
C ALA A 16 -0.81 -14.30 8.41
N GLN A 17 -1.63 -13.29 8.06
CA GLN A 17 -2.47 -13.27 6.88
C GLN A 17 -1.66 -12.87 5.63
N GLN A 18 -0.79 -11.86 5.74
CA GLN A 18 0.15 -11.48 4.68
C GLN A 18 1.12 -12.61 4.29
N VAL A 19 1.68 -13.31 5.28
CA VAL A 19 2.57 -14.45 5.00
C VAL A 19 1.82 -15.58 4.31
N ARG A 20 0.55 -15.81 4.65
CA ARG A 20 -0.28 -16.83 3.98
C ARG A 20 -0.64 -16.43 2.54
N GLY A 21 -0.98 -15.17 2.29
CA GLY A 21 -1.26 -14.66 0.95
C GLY A 21 -0.06 -14.83 0.02
N GLY A 22 1.13 -14.42 0.46
CA GLY A 22 2.35 -14.54 -0.35
C GLY A 22 2.81 -15.97 -0.62
N TRP A 23 2.41 -16.96 0.21
CA TRP A 23 2.63 -18.38 -0.06
C TRP A 23 1.60 -18.95 -1.03
N HIS A 24 0.35 -18.50 -0.95
CA HIS A 24 -0.70 -18.93 -1.86
C HIS A 24 -0.43 -18.45 -3.29
N ASP A 25 -0.01 -17.18 -3.46
CA ASP A 25 0.37 -16.60 -4.74
C ASP A 25 1.54 -17.35 -5.39
N ARG A 26 2.52 -17.77 -4.58
CA ARG A 26 3.66 -18.59 -5.05
C ARG A 26 3.26 -20.00 -5.48
N ALA A 27 2.29 -20.60 -4.80
CA ALA A 27 1.78 -21.93 -5.15
C ALA A 27 0.97 -21.88 -6.45
N GLU A 28 0.13 -20.85 -6.62
CA GLU A 28 -0.61 -20.64 -7.87
C GLU A 28 0.31 -20.35 -9.05
N GLN A 29 1.34 -19.51 -8.87
CA GLN A 29 2.37 -19.26 -9.87
C GLN A 29 3.01 -20.57 -10.36
N ARG A 30 3.36 -21.46 -9.41
CA ARG A 30 4.02 -22.72 -9.73
C ARG A 30 3.08 -23.70 -10.45
N LEU A 31 1.77 -23.61 -10.19
CA LEU A 31 0.76 -24.38 -10.94
C LEU A 31 0.58 -23.81 -12.35
N GLU A 32 0.53 -22.50 -12.53
CA GLU A 32 0.49 -21.85 -13.86
C GLU A 32 1.71 -22.27 -14.69
N ASP A 33 2.92 -22.19 -14.11
CA ASP A 33 4.18 -22.56 -14.78
C ASP A 33 4.18 -24.05 -15.20
N LEU A 34 3.69 -24.94 -14.33
CA LEU A 34 3.60 -26.39 -14.64
C LEU A 34 2.57 -26.69 -15.73
N ILE A 35 1.43 -26.00 -15.73
CA ILE A 35 0.40 -26.14 -16.78
C ILE A 35 0.96 -25.66 -18.11
N GLU A 36 1.67 -24.54 -18.12
CA GLU A 36 2.26 -23.95 -19.32
C GLU A 36 3.40 -24.83 -19.86
N GLN A 37 4.28 -25.33 -18.98
CA GLN A 37 5.36 -26.23 -19.34
C GLN A 37 4.85 -27.54 -19.94
N ARG A 38 3.85 -28.18 -19.29
CA ARG A 38 3.26 -29.44 -19.77
C ARG A 38 2.51 -29.28 -21.10
N ARG A 39 1.95 -28.10 -21.38
CA ARG A 39 1.32 -27.78 -22.66
C ARG A 39 2.34 -27.58 -23.78
N ARG A 40 3.43 -26.86 -23.52
CA ARG A 40 4.53 -26.69 -24.47
C ARG A 40 5.14 -28.04 -24.88
N GLU A 41 5.30 -28.95 -23.91
CA GLU A 41 5.76 -30.32 -24.15
C GLU A 41 4.80 -31.15 -25.03
N ARG A 42 3.49 -30.81 -25.05
CA ARG A 42 2.46 -31.48 -25.86
C ARG A 42 2.13 -30.78 -27.19
N GLY A 43 2.69 -29.60 -27.44
CA GLY A 43 2.38 -28.79 -28.64
C GLY A 43 0.92 -28.29 -28.71
N GLU A 44 0.20 -28.29 -27.58
CA GLU A 44 -1.19 -27.83 -27.52
C GLU A 44 -1.24 -26.30 -27.40
N GLN A 45 -1.90 -25.63 -28.35
CA GLN A 45 -2.14 -24.18 -28.26
C GLN A 45 -3.14 -23.88 -27.13
N LEU A 46 -2.87 -22.82 -26.37
CA LEU A 46 -3.81 -22.35 -25.35
C LEU A 46 -5.13 -21.90 -26.02
N PRO A 47 -6.30 -22.29 -25.49
CA PRO A 47 -7.55 -21.64 -25.86
C PRO A 47 -7.41 -20.13 -25.67
N PRO A 48 -7.86 -19.31 -26.64
CA PRO A 48 -7.67 -17.87 -26.62
C PRO A 48 -8.24 -17.22 -25.35
N GLU A 49 -9.31 -17.78 -24.79
CA GLU A 49 -9.92 -17.35 -23.52
C GLU A 49 -8.99 -17.51 -22.32
N VAL A 50 -8.23 -18.62 -22.26
CA VAL A 50 -7.27 -18.88 -21.18
C VAL A 50 -6.03 -18.00 -21.33
N GLY A 51 -5.57 -17.77 -22.56
CA GLY A 51 -4.50 -16.82 -22.85
C GLY A 51 -4.84 -15.41 -22.36
N ALA A 52 -6.03 -14.91 -22.73
CA ALA A 52 -6.51 -13.60 -22.30
C ALA A 52 -6.64 -13.49 -20.76
N ALA A 53 -7.12 -14.54 -20.08
CA ALA A 53 -7.23 -14.54 -18.62
C ALA A 53 -5.85 -14.48 -17.92
N LEU A 54 -4.84 -15.18 -18.46
CA LEU A 54 -3.48 -15.13 -17.92
C LEU A 54 -2.82 -13.76 -18.14
N ASP A 55 -3.08 -13.11 -19.27
CA ASP A 55 -2.57 -11.77 -19.55
C ASP A 55 -3.16 -10.72 -18.59
N VAL A 56 -4.46 -10.77 -18.31
CA VAL A 56 -5.10 -9.90 -17.31
C VAL A 56 -4.45 -10.12 -15.93
N ARG A 57 -4.24 -11.36 -15.51
CA ARG A 57 -3.55 -11.68 -14.25
C ARG A 57 -2.12 -11.17 -14.20
N ARG A 58 -1.38 -11.27 -15.31
CA ARG A 58 -0.01 -10.72 -15.41
C ARG A 58 -0.04 -9.21 -15.23
N GLN A 59 -0.93 -8.51 -15.91
CA GLN A 59 -1.07 -7.05 -15.79
C GLN A 59 -1.44 -6.63 -14.36
N GLU A 60 -2.36 -7.35 -13.70
CA GLU A 60 -2.72 -7.10 -12.30
C GLU A 60 -1.54 -7.29 -11.35
N ARG A 61 -0.79 -8.40 -11.49
CA ARG A 61 0.40 -8.67 -10.67
C ARG A 61 1.44 -7.58 -10.84
N GLU A 62 1.72 -7.19 -12.08
CA GLU A 62 2.69 -6.12 -12.34
C GLU A 62 2.23 -4.77 -11.78
N LYS A 63 0.93 -4.45 -11.89
CA LYS A 63 0.35 -3.24 -11.29
C LYS A 63 0.53 -3.24 -9.77
N ARG A 64 0.21 -4.35 -9.11
CA ARG A 64 0.41 -4.52 -7.65
C ARG A 64 1.89 -4.41 -7.27
N ALA A 65 2.78 -5.06 -8.03
CA ALA A 65 4.21 -5.00 -7.76
C ALA A 65 4.78 -3.58 -7.93
N ARG A 66 4.31 -2.83 -8.93
CA ARG A 66 4.63 -1.40 -9.11
C ARG A 66 4.13 -0.56 -7.94
N GLU A 67 2.89 -0.76 -7.53
CA GLU A 67 2.28 -0.04 -6.39
C GLU A 67 3.02 -0.29 -5.07
N LEU A 68 3.41 -1.55 -4.80
CA LEU A 68 4.18 -1.90 -3.61
C LEU A 68 5.59 -1.28 -3.61
N ARG A 69 6.27 -1.26 -4.76
CA ARG A 69 7.58 -0.60 -4.89
C ARG A 69 7.47 0.90 -4.65
N TRP A 70 6.54 1.57 -5.32
CA TRP A 70 6.30 3.00 -5.12
C TRP A 70 5.98 3.32 -3.65
N ARG A 71 5.13 2.53 -2.99
CA ARG A 71 4.87 2.67 -1.55
C ARG A 71 6.13 2.54 -0.69
N ALA A 72 6.96 1.56 -0.98
CA ALA A 72 8.20 1.33 -0.24
C ALA A 72 9.17 2.52 -0.39
N GLU A 73 9.27 3.08 -1.60
CA GLU A 73 10.08 4.26 -1.90
C GLU A 73 9.56 5.49 -1.15
N VAL A 74 8.25 5.77 -1.18
CA VAL A 74 7.66 6.88 -0.41
C VAL A 74 7.94 6.71 1.09
N LEU A 75 7.78 5.51 1.63
CA LEU A 75 8.04 5.25 3.06
C LEU A 75 9.53 5.33 3.44
N ALA A 76 10.45 5.21 2.47
CA ALA A 76 11.88 5.37 2.70
C ALA A 76 12.27 6.85 2.88
N GLU A 77 11.44 7.79 2.42
CA GLU A 77 11.65 9.23 2.60
C GLU A 77 11.39 9.71 4.04
N ALA A 78 10.79 8.89 4.91
CA ALA A 78 10.59 9.24 6.30
C ALA A 78 11.91 9.21 7.09
N GLN A 79 12.24 10.31 7.75
CA GLN A 79 13.42 10.45 8.60
C GLN A 79 13.12 10.17 10.07
N THR A 80 11.85 10.24 10.47
CA THR A 80 11.40 9.99 11.85
C THR A 80 10.29 8.95 11.90
N ALA A 81 10.01 8.42 13.09
CA ALA A 81 8.93 7.47 13.30
C ALA A 81 7.56 8.11 13.03
N GLU A 82 7.38 9.39 13.41
CA GLU A 82 6.17 10.17 13.20
C GLU A 82 5.93 10.44 11.71
N GLU A 83 6.97 10.82 10.97
CA GLU A 83 6.87 10.97 9.50
C GLU A 83 6.44 9.66 8.85
N ARG A 84 7.03 8.53 9.26
CA ARG A 84 6.66 7.21 8.73
C ARG A 84 5.20 6.87 9.01
N ARG A 85 4.70 7.17 10.21
CA ARG A 85 3.28 6.97 10.58
C ARG A 85 2.34 7.84 9.75
N VAL A 86 2.69 9.10 9.53
CA VAL A 86 1.93 10.01 8.66
C VAL A 86 1.87 9.46 7.24
N LEU A 87 3.01 9.09 6.65
CA LEU A 87 3.05 8.54 5.29
C LEU A 87 2.25 7.24 5.16
N GLN A 88 2.36 6.32 6.13
CA GLN A 88 1.54 5.10 6.15
C GLN A 88 0.04 5.42 6.16
N ARG A 89 -0.37 6.45 6.91
CA ARG A 89 -1.78 6.84 6.99
C ARG A 89 -2.28 7.52 5.72
N VAL A 90 -1.46 8.35 5.09
CA VAL A 90 -1.76 9.04 3.82
C VAL A 90 -1.81 8.07 2.65
N LEU A 91 -0.90 7.09 2.60
CA LEU A 91 -0.92 6.03 1.60
C LEU A 91 -2.12 5.07 1.78
N GLY A 92 -2.84 5.15 2.90
CA GLY A 92 -3.95 4.25 3.21
C GLY A 92 -3.49 2.82 3.51
N ALA A 93 -4.44 1.99 3.95
CA ALA A 93 -4.18 0.55 4.11
C ALA A 93 -3.77 -0.07 2.75
N PRO A 94 -2.87 -1.06 2.74
CA PRO A 94 -2.55 -1.80 1.53
C PRO A 94 -3.84 -2.39 0.91
N ALA A 95 -3.88 -2.47 -0.41
CA ALA A 95 -5.04 -2.87 -1.23
C ALA A 95 -5.62 -4.29 -0.94
N GLU A 96 -5.16 -4.97 0.11
CA GLU A 96 -5.78 -6.17 0.68
C GLU A 96 -7.18 -5.91 1.26
N ALA A 97 -7.60 -4.64 1.41
CA ALA A 97 -8.91 -4.23 1.91
C ALA A 97 -10.08 -4.36 0.90
N GLY A 98 -9.86 -4.99 -0.27
CA GLY A 98 -10.90 -5.17 -1.29
C GLY A 98 -11.21 -3.92 -2.11
N PRO A 99 -12.10 -4.02 -3.11
CA PRO A 99 -12.31 -3.02 -4.16
C PRO A 99 -12.98 -1.70 -3.70
N ALA A 100 -13.16 -1.50 -2.39
CA ALA A 100 -13.86 -0.35 -1.80
C ALA A 100 -12.93 0.62 -1.05
N ALA A 101 -11.61 0.42 -1.06
CA ALA A 101 -10.67 1.41 -0.57
C ALA A 101 -10.58 2.58 -1.55
N THR A 102 -11.64 3.39 -1.61
CA THR A 102 -11.61 4.68 -2.32
C THR A 102 -10.45 5.46 -1.73
N ASN A 103 -9.45 5.73 -2.56
CA ASN A 103 -8.21 6.40 -2.21
C ASN A 103 -8.47 7.91 -2.04
N VAL A 104 -9.38 8.25 -1.11
CA VAL A 104 -9.69 9.62 -0.75
C VAL A 104 -8.53 10.12 0.10
N ALA A 105 -7.88 11.18 -0.37
CA ALA A 105 -6.82 11.85 0.37
C ALA A 105 -7.32 12.22 1.78
N PRO A 106 -6.67 11.77 2.86
CA PRO A 106 -7.14 12.08 4.20
C PRO A 106 -7.03 13.58 4.45
N ARG A 107 -8.00 14.13 5.17
CA ARG A 107 -7.93 15.51 5.66
C ARG A 107 -6.92 15.61 6.80
N TYR A 108 -6.29 16.76 6.91
CA TYR A 108 -5.33 17.11 7.95
C TYR A 108 -5.88 16.86 9.35
N THR A 109 -7.13 17.29 9.62
CA THR A 109 -7.78 17.05 10.92
C THR A 109 -8.00 15.56 11.19
N ALA A 110 -8.42 14.80 10.17
CA ALA A 110 -8.59 13.35 10.30
C ALA A 110 -7.26 12.62 10.58
N LEU A 111 -6.13 13.14 10.06
CA LEU A 111 -4.81 12.63 10.41
C LEU A 111 -4.47 12.90 11.87
N LEU A 112 -4.74 14.11 12.38
CA LEU A 112 -4.54 14.44 13.78
C LEU A 112 -5.40 13.56 14.70
N ASP A 113 -6.70 13.44 14.41
CA ASP A 113 -7.63 12.63 15.20
C ASP A 113 -7.19 11.16 15.28
N THR A 114 -6.61 10.65 14.20
CA THR A 114 -6.14 9.26 14.15
C THR A 114 -4.77 9.06 14.82
N LEU A 115 -3.83 9.98 14.61
CA LEU A 115 -2.42 9.80 15.00
C LEU A 115 -2.11 10.36 16.39
N ALA A 116 -2.90 11.31 16.87
CA ALA A 116 -2.79 11.93 18.19
C ALA A 116 -4.16 11.91 18.91
N PRO A 117 -4.75 10.72 19.15
CA PRO A 117 -6.04 10.63 19.82
C PRO A 117 -5.92 11.17 21.26
N GLY A 118 -6.91 11.96 21.68
CA GLY A 118 -6.98 12.53 23.03
C GLY A 118 -6.48 13.98 23.14
N GLY A 119 -5.98 14.58 22.06
CA GLY A 119 -5.67 16.02 22.01
C GLY A 119 -4.46 16.42 22.86
N GLU A 120 -3.54 15.49 23.14
CA GLU A 120 -2.29 15.82 23.83
C GLU A 120 -1.45 16.76 22.95
N PRO A 121 -1.14 18.00 23.41
CA PRO A 121 -0.47 19.00 22.58
C PRO A 121 0.87 18.55 22.01
N GLU A 122 1.64 17.77 22.79
CA GLU A 122 2.93 17.24 22.35
C GLU A 122 2.79 16.27 21.17
N ARG A 123 1.79 15.38 21.19
CA ARG A 123 1.54 14.43 20.11
C ARG A 123 1.00 15.12 18.87
N GLU A 124 0.06 16.05 19.04
CA GLU A 124 -0.45 16.84 17.91
C GLU A 124 0.67 17.63 17.25
N MET A 125 1.54 18.28 18.04
CA MET A 125 2.66 19.04 17.52
C MET A 125 3.70 18.14 16.83
N ALA A 126 3.92 16.93 17.32
CA ALA A 126 4.78 15.96 16.65
C ALA A 126 4.24 15.56 15.26
N VAL A 127 2.93 15.33 15.15
CA VAL A 127 2.25 15.07 13.86
C VAL A 127 2.31 16.30 12.95
N HIS A 128 2.07 17.50 13.49
CA HIS A 128 2.16 18.74 12.72
C HIS A 128 3.56 18.95 12.15
N ARG A 129 4.60 18.80 12.97
CA ARG A 129 6.01 18.89 12.54
C ARG A 129 6.35 17.85 11.49
N ALA A 130 5.87 16.61 11.64
CA ALA A 130 6.07 15.56 10.65
C ALA A 130 5.44 15.91 9.31
N ILE A 131 4.19 16.39 9.30
CA ILE A 131 3.49 16.84 8.09
C ILE A 131 4.25 18.01 7.44
N TRP A 132 4.68 18.99 8.24
CA TRP A 132 5.42 20.16 7.76
C TRP A 132 6.77 19.78 7.14
N SER A 133 7.58 18.97 7.84
CA SER A 133 8.88 18.48 7.36
C SER A 133 8.75 17.72 6.03
N LEU A 134 7.74 16.85 5.92
CA LEU A 134 7.46 16.12 4.67
C LEU A 134 7.02 17.06 3.54
N ALA A 135 6.28 18.13 3.85
CA ALA A 135 5.86 19.12 2.87
C ALA A 135 7.01 20.01 2.40
N GLU A 136 7.90 20.44 3.30
CA GLU A 136 9.12 21.19 2.96
C GLU A 136 10.00 20.41 1.98
N ARG A 137 10.09 19.09 2.18
CA ARG A 137 10.83 18.17 1.31
C ARG A 137 10.04 17.73 0.07
N ARG A 138 8.84 18.26 -0.14
CA ARG A 138 7.94 17.93 -1.27
C ARG A 138 7.56 16.44 -1.37
N VAL A 139 7.62 15.73 -0.26
CA VAL A 139 7.12 14.35 -0.15
C VAL A 139 5.59 14.37 -0.04
N LEU A 140 5.05 15.36 0.67
CA LEU A 140 3.61 15.62 0.80
C LEU A 140 3.23 16.99 0.25
N ALA A 141 1.98 17.13 -0.17
CA ALA A 141 1.31 18.41 -0.32
C ALA A 141 0.01 18.44 0.48
N VAL A 142 -0.30 19.63 0.98
CA VAL A 142 -1.56 19.92 1.68
C VAL A 142 -2.33 20.92 0.83
N SER A 143 -3.56 20.57 0.46
CA SER A 143 -4.43 21.45 -0.31
C SER A 143 -5.01 22.58 0.58
N PRO A 144 -5.57 23.66 -0.02
CA PRO A 144 -6.27 24.69 0.74
C PRO A 144 -7.46 24.17 1.58
N HIS A 145 -8.01 23.01 1.19
CA HIS A 145 -9.09 22.33 1.90
C HIS A 145 -8.58 21.33 2.95
N GLY A 146 -7.27 21.32 3.20
CA GLY A 146 -6.62 20.45 4.17
C GLY A 146 -6.48 19.01 3.71
N GLU A 147 -6.62 18.70 2.42
CA GLU A 147 -6.36 17.34 1.92
C GLU A 147 -4.86 17.10 1.84
N VAL A 148 -4.40 15.99 2.40
CA VAL A 148 -2.97 15.62 2.40
C VAL A 148 -2.74 14.53 1.36
N ARG A 149 -1.84 14.79 0.41
CA ARG A 149 -1.50 13.88 -0.69
C ARG A 149 0.01 13.68 -0.79
N VAL A 150 0.43 12.50 -1.22
CA VAL A 150 1.83 12.27 -1.58
C VAL A 150 2.12 12.96 -2.92
N THR A 151 3.17 13.77 -2.95
CA THR A 151 3.68 14.43 -4.16
C THR A 151 5.01 13.90 -4.61
N PHE A 152 5.58 12.94 -3.87
CA PHE A 152 6.85 12.33 -4.19
C PHE A 152 6.85 11.77 -5.63
N VAL A 153 7.58 12.44 -6.50
CA VAL A 153 7.89 11.97 -7.84
C VAL A 153 9.12 11.08 -7.71
N SER A 154 8.91 9.85 -7.25
CA SER A 154 9.84 8.79 -7.65
C SER A 154 9.71 8.65 -9.15
N SER A 155 10.81 8.46 -9.86
CA SER A 155 10.78 8.13 -11.29
C SER A 155 9.96 6.86 -11.54
N GLY A 156 8.66 7.02 -11.81
CA GLY A 156 7.73 6.03 -12.37
C GLY A 156 6.25 6.22 -11.96
N PRO A 157 5.27 5.83 -12.80
CA PRO A 157 5.18 5.93 -14.25
C PRO A 157 4.34 7.16 -14.70
N GLU A 158 4.58 7.59 -15.92
CA GLU A 158 3.67 8.45 -16.70
C GLU A 158 2.31 7.74 -16.87
N PRO A 159 1.17 8.45 -16.77
CA PRO A 159 -0.12 7.84 -17.00
C PRO A 159 -0.19 7.35 -18.45
N LEU A 160 -0.58 6.07 -18.64
CA LEU A 160 -1.02 5.62 -19.96
C LEU A 160 -2.41 6.25 -20.20
N ASP A 161 -2.49 7.05 -21.27
CA ASP A 161 -3.71 7.65 -21.83
C ASP A 161 -4.83 6.61 -22.07
#